data_AF-A0A1H1SXL2-F1
#
_entry.id   AF-A0A1H1SXL2-F1
#
_cell.length_a   1.000
_cell.length_b   1.000
_cell.length_c   1.000
_cell.angle_alpha   90.00
_cell.angle_beta   90.00
_cell.angle_gamma   90.00
#
_symmetry.space_group_name_H-M   'P 1'
#
loop_
_entity.id
_entity.type
_entity.pdbx_description
1 polymer ?
#
loop_
_entity_poly.entity_id
_entity_poly.type
_entity_poly.pdbx_seq_one_letter_code
_entity_poly.pdbx_strand_id
1 'polypeptide(L)' 'MFPYLKGALLFALIAGVAYAASAILVPDVVAIADTDQPQPHLELAFMLKAIELAGLGGVILVLISALPVWFRNRSETTLR' A
#
# COMPACT_ATOMS: atom_id res chain seq x y z
N MET A 1 -13.32 7.06 13.67
CA MET A 1 -11.86 7.13 13.39
C MET A 1 -11.15 5.79 13.54
N PHE A 2 -11.34 5.06 14.65
CA PHE A 2 -10.69 3.76 14.90
C PHE A 2 -10.81 2.70 13.78
N PRO A 3 -11.96 2.48 13.10
CA PRO A 3 -12.05 1.49 12.01
C PRO A 3 -11.26 1.90 10.77
N TYR A 4 -11.22 3.20 10.44
CA TYR A 4 -10.43 3.72 9.31
C TYR A 4 -8.93 3.59 9.58
N LEU A 5 -8.48 3.87 10.81
CA LEU A 5 -7.08 3.69 11.18
C LEU A 5 -6.66 2.22 11.07
N LYS A 6 -7.49 1.29 11.56
CA LYS A 6 -7.25 -0.15 11.40
C LYS A 6 -7.18 -0.56 9.94
N GLY A 7 -8.11 -0.10 9.11
CA GLY A 7 -8.11 -0.37 7.67
C GLY A 7 -6.84 0.14 6.98
N ALA A 8 -6.45 1.39 7.26
CA ALA A 8 -5.23 1.98 6.71
C ALA A 8 -3.98 1.21 7.16
N LEU A 9 -3.90 0.79 8.42
CA LEU A 9 -2.78 -0.01 8.93
C LEU A 9 -2.71 -1.40 8.28
N LEU A 10 -3.85 -2.06 8.04
CA LEU A 10 -3.88 -3.36 7.35
C LEU A 10 -3.37 -3.23 5.91
N PHE A 11 -3.84 -2.24 5.17
CA PHE A 11 -3.36 -1.99 3.80
C PHE A 11 -1.88 -1.58 3.75
N ALA A 12 -1.44 -0.75 4.71
CA ALA A 12 -0.03 -0.38 4.84
C ALA A 12 0.85 -1.60 5.18
N LEU A 13 0.35 -2.51 6.03
CA LEU A 13 1.04 -3.76 6.35
C LEU A 13 1.18 -4.66 5.11
N ILE A 14 0.10 -4.83 4.34
CA ILE A 14 0.13 -5.60 3.09
C ILE A 14 1.16 -5.02 2.12
N ALA A 15 1.15 -3.68 1.94
CA ALA A 15 2.13 -3.01 1.08
C ALA A 15 3.57 -3.20 1.59
N GLY A 16 3.79 -3.03 2.89
CA GLY A 16 5.11 -3.19 3.51
C GLY A 16 5.66 -4.60 3.41
N VAL A 17 4.81 -5.62 3.60
CA VAL A 17 5.19 -7.03 3.44
C VAL A 17 5.54 -7.33 1.98
N ALA A 18 4.73 -6.85 1.03
CA ALA A 18 5.01 -7.02 -0.40
C ALA A 18 6.33 -6.34 -0.81
N TYR A 19 6.58 -5.13 -0.32
CA TYR A 19 7.84 -4.42 -0.54
C TYR A 19 9.05 -5.16 0.05
N ALA A 20 8.95 -5.61 1.31
CA ALA A 20 10.03 -6.36 1.96
C ALA A 20 10.30 -7.70 1.27
N ALA A 21 9.24 -8.41 0.85
CA ALA A 21 9.36 -9.64 0.08
C ALA A 21 10.04 -9.37 -1.28
N SER A 22 9.67 -8.29 -1.97
CA SER A 22 10.31 -7.89 -3.22
C SER A 22 11.81 -7.60 -3.01
N ALA A 23 12.16 -6.87 -1.96
CA ALA A 23 13.55 -6.54 -1.64
C ALA A 23 14.42 -7.77 -1.31
N ILE A 24 13.83 -8.85 -0.82
CA ILE A 24 14.55 -10.09 -0.45
C ILE A 24 14.58 -11.08 -1.63
N LEU A 25 13.47 -11.23 -2.34
CA LEU A 25 13.26 -12.28 -3.34
C LEU A 25 13.62 -11.86 -4.76
N VAL A 26 13.67 -10.56 -5.04
CA VAL A 26 14.02 -10.00 -6.35
C VAL A 26 15.40 -9.35 -6.24
N PRO A 27 16.49 -10.12 -6.42
CA PRO A 27 17.82 -9.56 -6.47
C PRO A 27 17.92 -8.71 -7.74
N ASP A 28 18.07 -7.41 -7.54
CA ASP A 28 18.35 -6.41 -8.58
C ASP A 28 17.12 -5.87 -9.35
N VAL A 29 16.41 -4.92 -8.74
CA VAL A 29 15.30 -4.17 -9.37
C VAL A 29 15.79 -3.32 -10.55
N VAL A 30 17.09 -2.97 -10.59
CA VAL A 30 17.70 -2.20 -11.69
C VAL A 30 17.91 -3.09 -12.93
N ALA A 31 18.13 -4.40 -12.75
CA ALA A 31 18.36 -5.34 -13.84
C ALA A 31 17.08 -5.75 -14.61
N ILE A 32 15.88 -5.49 -14.05
CA ILE A 32 14.59 -5.80 -14.70
C ILE A 32 14.39 -4.99 -15.99
N ALA A 33 14.97 -3.80 -16.07
CA ALA A 33 14.81 -2.91 -17.22
C ALA A 33 15.76 -3.21 -18.39
N ASP A 34 16.82 -4.01 -18.18
CA ASP A 34 17.95 -4.08 -19.13
C ASP A 34 18.45 -5.49 -19.48
N THR A 35 17.91 -6.58 -18.92
CA THR A 35 18.48 -7.92 -19.22
C THR A 35 17.46 -9.06 -19.19
N ASP A 36 17.76 -10.07 -20.02
CA ASP A 36 17.14 -11.40 -20.11
C ASP A 36 17.11 -12.15 -18.75
N GLN A 37 16.33 -11.66 -17.79
CA GLN A 37 16.10 -12.37 -16.53
C GLN A 37 15.22 -13.61 -16.77
N PRO A 38 15.44 -14.72 -16.05
CA PRO A 38 14.58 -15.89 -16.13
C PRO A 38 13.14 -15.50 -15.77
N GLN A 39 12.20 -15.76 -16.70
CA GLN A 39 10.76 -15.44 -16.61
C GLN A 39 10.12 -15.55 -15.20
N PRO A 40 10.36 -16.59 -14.38
CA PRO A 40 9.72 -16.69 -13.07
C PRO A 40 10.07 -15.57 -12.07
N HIS A 41 11.27 -14.98 -12.16
CA HIS A 41 11.68 -13.90 -11.26
C HIS A 41 11.00 -12.57 -11.65
N LEU A 42 10.81 -12.37 -12.95
CA LEU A 42 10.13 -11.20 -13.50
C LEU A 42 8.63 -11.20 -13.14
N GLU A 43 7.96 -12.34 -13.30
CA GLU A 43 6.55 -12.50 -12.92
C GLU A 43 6.33 -12.27 -11.42
N LEU A 44 7.22 -12.81 -10.58
CA LEU A 44 7.17 -12.60 -9.13
C LEU A 44 7.35 -11.11 -8.77
N ALA A 45 8.31 -10.43 -9.40
CA ALA A 45 8.56 -9.01 -9.17
C ALA A 45 7.35 -8.15 -9.55
N PHE A 46 6.73 -8.41 -10.70
CA PHE A 46 5.51 -7.72 -11.11
C PHE A 46 4.34 -7.98 -10.16
N MET A 47 4.15 -9.23 -9.74
CA MET A 47 3.07 -9.57 -8.82
C MET A 47 3.25 -8.90 -7.45
N LEU A 48 4.46 -8.93 -6.88
CA LEU A 48 4.78 -8.26 -5.63
C LEU A 48 4.60 -6.74 -5.75
N LYS A 49 5.00 -6.14 -6.88
CA LYS A 49 4.80 -4.71 -7.12
C LYS A 49 3.33 -4.33 -7.27
N ALA A 50 2.53 -5.17 -7.93
CA ALA A 50 1.09 -4.98 -8.04
C ALA A 50 0.40 -5.04 -6.67
N ILE A 51 0.79 -5.98 -5.81
CA ILE A 51 0.28 -6.09 -4.44
C ILE A 51 0.69 -4.88 -3.60
N GLU A 52 1.95 -4.44 -3.70
CA GLU A 52 2.45 -3.24 -3.01
C GLU A 52 1.61 -2.01 -3.40
N LEU A 53 1.42 -1.78 -4.70
CA LEU A 53 0.64 -0.65 -5.22
C LEU A 53 -0.84 -0.75 -4.84
N ALA A 54 -1.44 -1.94 -4.88
CA ALA A 54 -2.80 -2.16 -4.43
C ALA A 54 -2.96 -1.87 -2.94
N GLY A 55 -1.98 -2.28 -2.12
CA GLY A 55 -1.92 -1.96 -0.70
C GLY A 55 -1.86 -0.45 -0.46
N LEU A 56 -0.94 0.26 -1.12
CA LEU A 56 -0.83 1.72 -1.02
C LEU A 56 -2.12 2.43 -1.51
N GLY A 57 -2.71 1.97 -2.60
CA GLY A 57 -4.00 2.44 -3.09
C GLY A 57 -5.12 2.25 -2.07
N GLY A 58 -5.15 1.09 -1.40
CA GLY A 58 -6.08 0.81 -0.30
C GLY A 58 -5.90 1.78 0.88
N VAL A 59 -4.66 2.10 1.26
CA VAL A 59 -4.38 3.12 2.30
C VAL A 59 -5.00 4.46 1.90
N ILE A 60 -4.74 4.92 0.67
CA ILE A 60 -5.24 6.20 0.16
C ILE A 60 -6.78 6.22 0.17
N LEU A 61 -7.43 5.17 -0.33
CA LEU A 61 -8.90 5.08 -0.35
C LEU A 61 -9.49 5.12 1.06
N VAL A 62 -8.88 4.41 2.02
CA VAL A 62 -9.34 4.44 3.42
C VAL A 62 -9.17 5.84 4.01
N LEU A 63 -8.05 6.52 3.77
CA LEU A 63 -7.83 7.89 4.24
C LEU A 63 -8.83 8.87 3.63
N ILE A 64 -9.09 8.78 2.33
CA ILE A 64 -10.10 9.62 1.64
C ILE A 64 -11.48 9.36 2.25
N SER A 65 -11.86 8.10 2.46
CA SER A 65 -13.15 7.75 3.07
C SER A 65 -13.30 8.21 4.52
N ALA A 66 -12.18 8.46 5.22
CA ALA A 66 -12.18 8.97 6.58
C ALA A 66 -12.39 10.50 6.65
N LEU A 67 -12.15 11.24 5.56
CA LEU A 67 -12.27 12.70 5.51
C LEU A 67 -13.66 13.22 5.93
N PRO A 68 -14.80 12.70 5.43
CA PRO A 68 -16.12 13.20 5.81
C PRO A 68 -16.40 13.08 7.31
N VAL A 69 -15.98 11.96 7.91
CA VAL A 69 -16.12 11.70 9.35
C VAL A 69 -15.25 12.66 10.16
N TRP A 70 -14.03 12.93 9.69
CA TRP A 70 -13.12 13.86 10.33
C TRP A 70 -13.66 15.30 10.32
N PHE A 71 -14.19 15.76 9.18
CA PHE A 71 -14.83 17.08 9.08
C PHE A 71 -16.06 17.21 9.97
N ARG A 72 -16.89 16.16 10.06
CA ARG A 72 -18.06 16.15 10.97
C ARG A 72 -17.66 16.31 12.43
N ASN A 73 -16.69 15.51 12.89
CA ASN A 73 -16.22 15.59 14.27
C ASN A 73 -15.61 16.96 14.61
N ARG A 74 -14.91 17.61 13.67
CA ARG A 74 -14.39 18.98 13.84
C ARG A 74 -15.51 20.00 14.03
N SER A 75 -16.59 19.91 13.25
CA SER A 75 -17.73 20.84 13.37
C SER A 75 -18.45 20.73 14.72
N GLU A 76 -18.60 19.51 15.25
CA GLU A 76 -19.24 19.28 16.56
C GLU A 76 -18.40 19.85 17.72
N THR A 77 -17.07 19.89 17.60
CA THR A 77 -16.18 20.50 18.60
C THR A 77 -16.13 22.03 18.57
N THR A 78 -16.48 22.68 17.45
CA THR A 78 -16.46 24.15 17.34
C THR A 78 -17.76 24.79 17.83
N LEU A 79 -18.84 24.02 17.93
CA LEU A 79 -20.17 24.47 18.37
C LEU A 79 -20.43 24.24 19.87
N ARG A 80 -19.46 23.69 20.61
CA ARG A 80 -19.49 23.52 22.06
C ARG A 80 -18.55 24.52 22.72
#